data_AF-A0A6G3ZQL1-F1
#
_entry.id   AF-A0A6G3ZQL1-F1
#
_cell.length_a   1.000
_cell.length_b   1.000
_cell.length_c   1.000
_cell.angle_alpha   90.00
_cell.angle_beta   90.00
_cell.angle_gamma   90.00
#
_symmetry.space_group_name_H-M   'P 1'
#
loop_
_entity.id
_entity.type
_entity.pdbx_description
1 polymer ?
#
loop_
_entity_poly.entity_id
_entity_poly.type
_entity_poly.pdbx_seq_one_letter_code
_entity_poly.pdbx_strand_id
1 'polypeptide(L)' 'MGLMHKLRRLLGLVEGHEDKIAKQVSKRTSVSEEKAKRGIEKVQERVGEDSNNDVGDPNRS' A
#
# COMPACT_ATOMS: atom_id res chain seq x y z
N MET A 1 -10.28 5.02 15.12
CA MET A 1 -9.11 4.72 14.27
C MET A 1 -9.49 3.68 13.24
N GLY A 2 -9.77 4.12 12.01
CA GLY A 2 -10.28 3.26 10.94
C GLY A 2 -9.23 2.35 10.31
N LEU A 3 -9.69 1.30 9.64
CA LEU A 3 -8.90 0.30 8.91
C LEU A 3 -7.87 0.94 7.95
N MET A 4 -8.25 2.04 7.27
CA MET A 4 -7.39 2.81 6.38
C MET A 4 -6.12 3.33 7.08
N HIS A 5 -6.22 3.80 8.33
CA HIS A 5 -5.06 4.31 9.06
C HIS A 5 -4.06 3.19 9.39
N LYS A 6 -4.55 1.97 9.66
CA LYS A 6 -3.70 0.80 9.88
C LYS A 6 -3.04 0.33 8.59
N LEU A 7 -3.76 0.33 7.47
CA LEU A 7 -3.22 -0.01 6.14
C LEU A 7 -2.14 0.98 5.72
N ARG A 8 -2.35 2.28 5.93
CA ARG A 8 -1.36 3.32 5.67
C ARG A 8 -0.10 3.16 6.50
N ARG A 9 -0.26 2.83 7.79
CA ARG A 9 0.86 2.53 8.68
C ARG A 9 1.61 1.27 8.26
N LEU A 10 0.90 0.25 7.79
CA LEU A 10 1.50 -0.96 7.26
C LEU A 10 2.30 -0.67 5.98
N LEU A 11 1.78 0.17 5.09
CA LEU A 11 2.46 0.58 3.87
C LEU A 11 3.70 1.43 4.14
N GLY A 12 3.66 2.31 5.14
CA GLY A 12 4.86 3.02 5.60
C GLY A 12 5.93 2.11 6.22
N LEU A 13 5.55 0.92 6.71
CA LEU A 13 6.53 -0.11 7.14
C LEU A 13 7.08 -0.92 5.96
N VAL A 14 6.36 -0.94 4.84
CA VAL A 14 6.77 -1.59 3.58
C VAL A 14 7.69 -0.67 2.76
N GLU A 15 7.52 0.64 2.90
CA GLU A 15 8.34 1.68 2.26
C GLU A 15 9.82 1.52 2.65
N GLY A 16 10.70 1.30 1.67
CA GLY A 16 12.13 1.00 1.87
C GLY A 16 12.46 -0.47 2.14
N HIS A 17 11.44 -1.33 2.26
CA HIS A 17 11.59 -2.78 2.36
C HIS A 17 11.03 -3.52 1.12
N GLU A 18 10.67 -2.81 0.05
CA GLU A 18 9.97 -3.38 -1.12
C GLU A 18 10.71 -4.59 -1.71
N ASP A 19 12.04 -4.51 -1.86
CA ASP A 19 12.85 -5.61 -2.39
C ASP A 19 12.83 -6.86 -1.50
N LYS A 20 12.85 -6.70 -0.17
CA LYS A 20 12.78 -7.83 0.77
C LYS A 20 11.39 -8.49 0.74
N ILE A 21 10.34 -7.70 0.58
CA ILE A 21 8.96 -8.20 0.51
C ILE A 21 8.71 -8.86 -0.85
N ALA A 22 9.15 -8.23 -1.94
CA ALA A 22 9.07 -8.81 -3.28
C ALA A 22 9.77 -10.18 -3.34
N LYS A 23 10.95 -10.31 -2.72
CA LYS A 23 11.69 -11.57 -2.60
C LYS A 23 10.95 -12.65 -1.80
N GLN A 24 10.32 -12.27 -0.68
CA GLN A 24 9.52 -13.20 0.13
C GLN A 24 8.25 -13.63 -0.59
N VAL A 25 7.56 -12.68 -1.24
CA VAL A 25 6.36 -12.93 -2.03
C VAL A 25 6.69 -13.84 -3.19
N SER A 26 7.74 -13.55 -3.94
CA SER A 26 8.19 -14.36 -5.08
C SER A 26 8.46 -15.81 -4.69
N LYS A 27 9.13 -16.03 -3.55
CA LYS A 27 9.36 -17.37 -3.00
C LYS A 27 8.09 -18.12 -2.60
N ARG A 28 7.03 -17.40 -2.21
CA ARG A 28 5.77 -17.98 -1.70
C ARG A 28 4.69 -18.16 -2.76
N THR A 29 4.70 -17.34 -3.82
CA THR A 29 3.64 -17.32 -4.83
C THR A 29 4.11 -17.73 -6.23
N SER A 30 5.40 -18.09 -6.39
CA SER A 30 6.03 -18.39 -7.71
C SER A 30 5.91 -17.25 -8.72
N VAL A 31 5.60 -16.03 -8.25
CA VAL A 31 5.54 -14.82 -9.06
C VAL A 31 6.94 -14.22 -9.15
N SER A 32 7.37 -13.74 -10.31
CA SER A 32 8.69 -13.07 -10.43
C SER A 32 8.78 -11.87 -9.49
N GLU A 33 9.95 -11.66 -8.88
CA GLU A 33 10.23 -10.52 -7.98
C GLU A 33 9.81 -9.18 -8.59
N GLU A 34 10.05 -8.98 -9.88
CA GLU A 34 9.69 -7.75 -10.61
C GLU A 34 8.16 -7.51 -10.63
N LYS A 35 7.38 -8.59 -10.78
CA LYS A 35 5.90 -8.51 -10.78
C LYS A 35 5.36 -8.32 -9.36
N ALA A 36 6.04 -8.85 -8.34
CA ALA A 36 5.72 -8.58 -6.95
C ALA A 36 6.02 -7.12 -6.58
N LYS A 37 7.15 -6.57 -7.02
CA LYS A 37 7.56 -5.17 -6.80
C LYS A 37 6.57 -4.18 -7.43
N ARG A 38 6.23 -4.38 -8.71
CA ARG A 38 5.17 -3.59 -9.38
C ARG A 38 3.82 -3.65 -8.67
N GLY A 39 3.49 -4.78 -8.04
CA GLY A 39 2.28 -4.93 -7.25
C GLY A 39 2.30 -4.08 -5.98
N ILE A 40 3.43 -4.04 -5.29
CA ILE A 40 3.62 -3.23 -4.07
C ILE A 40 3.55 -1.73 -4.41
N GLU A 41 4.21 -1.29 -5.48
CA GLU A 41 4.17 0.11 -5.96
C GLU A 41 2.74 0.56 -6.28
N LYS A 42 1.95 -0.27 -6.99
CA LYS A 42 0.53 0.04 -7.27
C LYS A 42 -0.33 0.19 -6.02
N VAL A 43 -0.03 -0.56 -4.96
CA VAL A 43 -0.77 -0.47 -3.70
C VAL A 43 -0.35 0.80 -2.95
N GLN A 44 0.94 1.15 -2.95
CA GLN A 44 1.42 2.42 -2.38
C GLN A 44 0.79 3.62 -3.11
N GLU A 45 0.75 3.61 -4.45
CA GLU A 45 0.14 4.66 -5.28
C GLU A 45 -1.35 4.85 -4.93
N ARG A 46 -2.13 3.76 -4.92
CA ARG A 46 -3.56 3.83 -4.59
C ARG A 46 -3.84 4.31 -3.18
N VAL A 47 -3.04 3.91 -2.19
CA VAL A 47 -3.23 4.40 -0.81
C VAL A 47 -2.78 5.86 -0.66
N GLY A 48 -1.83 6.30 -1.48
CA GLY A 48 -1.49 7.72 -1.65
C GLY A 48 -2.67 8.52 -2.21
N GLU A 49 -3.31 8.04 -3.28
CA GLU A 49 -4.45 8.69 -3.93
C GLU A 49 -5.74 8.69 -3.08
N ASP A 50 -6.07 7.59 -2.40
CA ASP A 50 -7.26 7.50 -1.54
C ASP A 50 -7.19 8.50 -0.36
N SER A 51 -5.98 8.88 0.04
CA SER A 51 -5.79 9.85 1.11
C SER A 51 -5.98 11.30 0.68
N ASN A 52 -6.07 11.59 -0.61
CA ASN A 52 -6.46 12.89 -1.16
C ASN A 52 -7.96 12.97 -1.50
N ASN A 53 -8.71 11.88 -1.31
CA ASN A 53 -10.17 11.86 -1.42
C ASN A 53 -10.86 11.96 -0.04
N ASP A 54 -10.21 12.59 0.94
CA ASP A 54 -10.93 13.22 2.06
C ASP A 54 -11.36 14.64 1.63
N VAL A 55 -12.19 14.70 0.59
CA VAL A 55 -12.93 15.93 0.25
C VAL A 55 -14.33 15.77 0.81
N GLY A 56 -14.51 16.35 1.99
CA GLY A 56 -15.80 16.88 2.43
C GLY A 56 -16.71 15.88 3.13
N ASP A 57 -16.58 15.80 4.44
CA ASP A 57 -17.73 15.61 5.33
C ASP A 57 -18.76 16.72 5.03
N PRO A 58 -19.97 16.42 4.51
CA PRO A 58 -21.03 17.39 4.34
C PRO A 58 -21.97 17.32 5.54
N ASN A 59 -21.45 17.45 6.77
CA ASN A 59 -22.30 17.49 7.95
C ASN A 59 -21.94 18.65 8.88
N ARG A 60 -21.91 19.84 8.30
CA ARG A 60 -21.92 21.10 9.04
C ARG A 60 -22.87 22.11 8.39
N SER A 61 -24.16 22.00 8.69
CA SER A 61 -25.06 23.13 8.96
C SER A 61 -26.42 22.69 9.46
#